data_AF-E6YB69-F1
#
_entry.id   AF-E6YB69-F1
#
_cell.length_a   1.000
_cell.length_b   1.000
_cell.length_c   1.000
_cell.angle_alpha   90.00
_cell.angle_beta   90.00
_cell.angle_gamma   90.00
#
_symmetry.space_group_name_H-M   'P 1'
#
loop_
_entity.id
_entity.type
_entity.pdbx_description
1 polymer ?
#
loop_
_entity_poly.entity_id
_entity_poly.type
_entity_poly.pdbx_seq_one_letter_code
_entity_poly.pdbx_strand_id
1 'polypeptide(L)'
;MTFIMYLILFCFVLGLVAVASNPSPYFAALGLVVVAGMGCGLLVGCGGPFLSLVLFLIYLGGMLVVFAYSAALAAEPYPESWGNREVLTYGVLYAGGVVLISALFWGGWYESSWVLVDNFNEFSVFRGDVGGVALMYSSGGWMLIISAWVLFLTLFVVLELTRGMSRGALRAV
;
A
#
# COMPACT_ATOMS: atom_id res chain seq x y z
N MET A 1 16.47 10.98 -13.93
CA MET A 1 15.79 9.80 -13.36
C MET A 1 15.89 9.78 -11.84
N THR A 2 17.09 9.92 -11.26
CA THR A 2 17.30 9.90 -9.80
C THR A 2 16.48 10.96 -9.04
N PHE A 3 16.50 12.23 -9.46
CA PHE A 3 15.75 13.30 -8.78
C PHE A 3 14.22 13.06 -8.76
N ILE A 4 13.65 12.61 -9.88
CA ILE A 4 12.22 12.28 -9.98
C ILE A 4 11.88 11.16 -8.99
N MET A 5 12.72 10.13 -8.89
CA MET A 5 12.45 9.04 -7.96
C MET A 5 12.64 9.44 -6.49
N TYR A 6 13.60 10.29 -6.16
CA TYR A 6 13.71 10.87 -4.82
C TYR A 6 12.47 11.67 -4.45
N LEU A 7 11.93 12.46 -5.39
CA LEU A 7 10.66 13.17 -5.21
C LEU A 7 9.52 12.16 -4.97
N ILE A 8 9.44 11.10 -5.78
CA ILE A 8 8.40 10.08 -5.62
C ILE A 8 8.49 9.39 -4.25
N LEU A 9 9.69 9.03 -3.79
CA LEU A 9 9.92 8.47 -2.46
C LEU A 9 9.51 9.43 -1.36
N PHE A 10 9.88 10.71 -1.49
CA PHE A 10 9.51 11.72 -0.51
C PHE A 10 7.99 11.87 -0.41
N CYS A 11 7.29 11.96 -1.55
CA CYS A 11 5.82 11.97 -1.59
C CYS A 11 5.20 10.68 -1.05
N PHE A 12 5.82 9.51 -1.30
CA PHE A 12 5.37 8.23 -0.76
C PHE A 12 5.45 8.22 0.78
N VAL A 13 6.56 8.68 1.36
CA VAL A 13 6.74 8.80 2.82
C VAL A 13 5.75 9.79 3.42
N LEU A 14 5.56 10.96 2.79
CA LEU A 14 4.55 11.93 3.24
C LEU A 14 3.14 11.34 3.23
N GLY A 15 2.79 10.57 2.19
CA GLY A 15 1.52 9.85 2.14
C GLY A 15 1.37 8.85 3.28
N LEU A 16 2.43 8.11 3.62
CA LEU A 16 2.41 7.16 4.74
C LEU A 16 2.23 7.86 6.09
N VAL A 17 2.93 8.98 6.30
CA VAL A 17 2.78 9.80 7.52
C VAL A 17 1.34 10.30 7.65
N ALA A 18 0.74 10.74 6.54
CA ALA A 18 -0.64 11.23 6.53
C ALA A 18 -1.69 10.15 6.85
N VAL A 19 -1.38 8.88 6.55
CA VAL A 19 -2.24 7.75 6.93
C VAL A 19 -1.97 7.33 8.37
N ALA A 20 -0.70 7.35 8.80
CA ALA A 20 -0.28 6.98 10.16
C ALA A 20 -0.76 7.98 11.23
N SER A 21 -1.02 9.24 10.88
CA SER A 21 -1.60 10.22 11.80
C SER A 21 -3.05 9.93 12.20
N ASN A 22 -3.62 8.78 11.80
CA ASN A 22 -4.96 8.30 12.11
C ASN A 22 -6.06 9.36 11.88
N PRO A 23 -6.15 9.99 10.70
CA PRO A 23 -7.31 10.81 10.37
C PRO A 23 -8.56 9.93 10.20
N SER A 24 -9.74 10.55 10.12
CA SER A 24 -10.96 9.79 9.84
C SER A 24 -10.86 9.00 8.52
N PRO A 25 -11.56 7.85 8.39
CA PRO A 25 -11.37 6.89 7.29
C PRO A 25 -11.44 7.49 5.87
N TYR A 26 -12.25 8.53 5.66
CA TYR A 26 -12.32 9.23 4.37
C TYR A 26 -11.01 9.91 3.97
N PHE A 27 -10.41 10.65 4.90
CA PHE A 27 -9.13 11.33 4.66
C PHE A 27 -7.98 10.33 4.63
N ALA A 28 -8.06 9.25 5.41
CA ALA A 28 -7.10 8.15 5.35
C ALA A 28 -7.12 7.48 3.97
N ALA A 29 -8.30 7.26 3.38
CA ALA A 29 -8.43 6.69 2.03
C ALA A 29 -7.71 7.57 0.97
N LEU A 30 -7.85 8.89 1.05
CA LEU A 30 -7.13 9.82 0.15
C LEU A 30 -5.61 9.71 0.33
N GLY A 31 -5.12 9.61 1.56
CA GLY A 31 -3.70 9.36 1.84
C GLY A 31 -3.21 8.04 1.23
N LEU A 32 -4.00 6.97 1.38
CA LEU A 32 -3.70 5.66 0.79
C LEU A 32 -3.69 5.69 -0.75
N VAL A 33 -4.54 6.51 -1.38
CA VAL A 33 -4.50 6.73 -2.84
C VAL A 33 -3.18 7.34 -3.28
N VAL A 34 -2.70 8.35 -2.57
CA VAL A 34 -1.39 8.97 -2.84
C VAL A 34 -0.27 7.95 -2.64
N VAL A 35 -0.28 7.21 -1.52
CA VAL A 35 0.73 6.18 -1.23
C VAL A 35 0.76 5.12 -2.33
N ALA A 36 -0.40 4.59 -2.74
CA ALA A 36 -0.48 3.57 -3.78
C ALA A 36 -0.03 4.11 -5.15
N GLY A 37 -0.44 5.32 -5.52
CA GLY A 37 -0.03 5.97 -6.77
C GLY A 37 1.49 6.20 -6.84
N MET A 38 2.07 6.76 -5.77
CA MET A 38 3.53 6.98 -5.70
C MET A 38 4.27 5.63 -5.64
N GLY A 39 3.73 4.63 -4.93
CA GLY A 39 4.28 3.27 -4.89
C GLY A 39 4.31 2.59 -6.25
N CYS A 40 3.25 2.75 -7.07
CA CYS A 40 3.27 2.30 -8.47
C CYS A 40 4.37 3.00 -9.27
N GLY A 41 4.53 4.32 -9.11
CA GLY A 41 5.61 5.08 -9.74
C GLY A 41 7.00 4.55 -9.36
N LEU A 42 7.21 4.18 -8.10
CA LEU A 42 8.45 3.55 -7.63
C LEU A 42 8.67 2.19 -8.29
N LEU A 43 7.66 1.33 -8.33
CA LEU A 43 7.77 -0.01 -8.93
C LEU A 43 8.08 0.05 -10.43
N VAL A 44 7.41 0.93 -11.17
CA VAL A 44 7.68 1.16 -12.59
C VAL A 44 9.11 1.67 -12.79
N GLY A 45 9.51 2.64 -11.97
CA GLY A 45 10.87 3.18 -11.99
C GLY A 45 11.93 2.14 -11.61
N CYS A 46 11.57 1.09 -10.85
CA CYS A 46 12.49 0.05 -10.40
C CYS A 46 12.62 -1.18 -11.32
N GLY A 47 11.79 -1.35 -12.35
CA GLY A 47 11.82 -2.63 -13.09
C GLY A 47 10.49 -3.38 -13.20
N GLY A 48 9.48 -3.02 -12.41
CA GLY A 48 8.36 -3.90 -12.09
C GLY A 48 7.00 -3.39 -12.56
N PRO A 49 6.70 -3.37 -13.87
CA PRO A 49 5.45 -2.86 -14.39
C PRO A 49 4.28 -3.80 -14.04
N PHE A 50 4.49 -5.11 -14.01
CA PHE A 50 3.42 -6.06 -13.67
C PHE A 50 3.05 -5.92 -12.19
N LEU A 51 4.03 -5.88 -11.29
CA LEU A 51 3.77 -5.61 -9.86
C LEU A 51 3.09 -4.25 -9.64
N SER A 52 3.46 -3.22 -10.40
CA SER A 52 2.79 -1.91 -10.31
C SER A 52 1.31 -1.99 -10.73
N LEU A 53 0.98 -2.76 -11.77
CA LEU A 53 -0.40 -2.97 -12.21
C LEU A 53 -1.19 -3.78 -11.19
N VAL A 54 -0.58 -4.79 -10.58
CA VAL A 54 -1.21 -5.58 -9.50
C VAL A 54 -1.52 -4.69 -8.29
N LEU A 55 -0.57 -3.84 -7.87
CA LEU A 55 -0.80 -2.86 -6.79
C LEU A 55 -1.95 -1.91 -7.17
N PHE A 56 -1.92 -1.34 -8.36
CA PHE A 56 -2.97 -0.44 -8.83
C PHE A 56 -4.35 -1.12 -8.89
N LEU A 57 -4.45 -2.33 -9.44
CA LEU A 57 -5.74 -3.00 -9.61
C LEU A 57 -6.28 -3.53 -8.29
N ILE A 58 -5.47 -4.24 -7.50
CA ILE A 58 -5.95 -4.91 -6.28
C ILE A 58 -6.06 -3.92 -5.13
N TYR A 59 -5.06 -3.05 -4.94
CA TYR A 59 -5.07 -2.10 -3.84
C TYR A 59 -5.98 -0.91 -4.12
N LEU A 60 -5.74 -0.16 -5.21
CA LEU A 60 -6.55 1.00 -5.56
C LEU A 60 -7.93 0.62 -6.07
N GLY A 61 -8.02 -0.34 -6.99
CA GLY A 61 -9.29 -0.75 -7.60
C GLY A 61 -10.14 -1.66 -6.71
N GLY A 62 -9.52 -2.54 -5.92
CA GLY A 62 -10.23 -3.52 -5.09
C GLY A 62 -10.42 -3.04 -3.65
N MET A 63 -9.36 -3.10 -2.87
CA MET A 63 -9.41 -2.91 -1.42
C MET A 63 -9.82 -1.48 -1.03
N LEU A 64 -9.30 -0.46 -1.72
CA LEU A 64 -9.66 0.93 -1.42
C LEU A 64 -11.12 1.25 -1.74
N VAL A 65 -11.70 0.65 -2.78
CA VAL A 65 -13.11 0.86 -3.12
C VAL A 65 -14.02 0.27 -2.04
N VAL A 66 -13.73 -0.95 -1.58
CA VAL A 66 -14.47 -1.58 -0.48
C VAL A 66 -14.28 -0.79 0.82
N PHE A 67 -13.06 -0.33 1.10
CA PHE A 67 -12.78 0.52 2.25
C PHE A 67 -13.55 1.84 2.21
N ALA A 68 -13.57 2.53 1.07
CA ALA A 68 -14.32 3.76 0.90
C ALA A 68 -15.84 3.53 1.05
N TYR A 69 -16.36 2.40 0.57
CA TYR A 69 -17.77 2.03 0.75
C TYR A 69 -18.10 1.77 2.24
N SER A 70 -17.25 1.04 2.96
CA SER A 70 -17.44 0.82 4.41
C SER A 70 -17.28 2.11 5.21
N ALA A 71 -16.32 2.97 4.86
CA ALA A 71 -16.17 4.29 5.46
C ALA A 71 -17.42 5.15 5.23
N ALA A 72 -18.03 5.07 4.04
CA ALA A 72 -19.28 5.74 3.72
C ALA A 72 -20.46 5.28 4.59
N LEU A 73 -20.50 4.00 4.95
CA LEU A 73 -21.52 3.45 5.85
C LEU A 73 -21.27 3.77 7.33
N ALA A 74 -20.01 3.96 7.72
CA ALA A 74 -19.59 4.30 9.09
C ALA A 74 -19.39 5.82 9.29
N ALA A 75 -20.03 6.64 8.45
CA ALA A 75 -19.86 8.09 8.46
C ALA A 75 -20.27 8.72 9.80
N GLU A 76 -19.32 9.25 10.55
CA GLU A 76 -19.61 10.08 11.72
C GLU A 76 -19.96 11.53 11.28
N PRO A 77 -20.90 12.21 11.96
CA PRO A 77 -21.36 13.55 11.58
C PRO A 77 -20.28 14.64 11.68
N TYR A 78 -19.22 14.42 12.46
CA TYR A 78 -18.08 15.33 12.59
C TYR A 78 -16.76 14.59 12.29
N PRO A 79 -16.40 14.43 11.02
CA PRO A 79 -15.20 13.69 10.65
C PRO A 79 -13.94 14.42 11.11
N GLU A 80 -13.03 13.70 11.76
CA GLU A 80 -11.72 14.25 12.09
C GLU A 80 -10.91 14.52 10.82
N SER A 81 -10.68 15.80 10.55
CA SER A 81 -9.90 16.27 9.40
C SER A 81 -8.41 16.36 9.73
N TRP A 82 -7.56 16.47 8.70
CA TRP A 82 -6.12 16.72 8.89
C TRP A 82 -5.83 18.03 9.62
N GLY A 83 -6.77 18.98 9.65
CA GLY A 83 -6.64 20.25 10.36
C GLY A 83 -6.94 20.16 11.87
N ASN A 84 -7.44 19.02 12.36
CA ASN A 84 -7.67 18.84 13.78
C ASN A 84 -6.34 18.81 14.54
N ARG A 85 -6.32 19.44 15.73
CA ARG A 85 -5.11 19.56 16.54
C ARG A 85 -4.49 18.20 16.85
N GLU A 86 -5.29 17.20 17.15
CA GLU A 86 -4.81 15.84 17.48
C GLU A 86 -4.14 15.16 16.27
N VAL A 87 -4.79 15.15 15.10
CA VAL A 87 -4.21 14.56 13.89
C VAL A 87 -2.93 15.29 13.48
N LEU A 88 -2.92 16.63 13.60
CA LEU A 88 -1.76 17.46 13.27
C LEU A 88 -0.59 17.21 14.22
N THR A 89 -0.82 17.06 15.54
CA THR A 89 0.25 16.75 16.49
C THR A 89 0.86 15.38 16.20
N TYR A 90 0.03 14.36 15.94
CA TYR A 90 0.54 13.05 15.52
C TYR A 90 1.32 13.13 14.20
N GLY A 91 0.81 13.85 13.21
CA GLY A 91 1.48 14.03 11.92
C GLY A 91 2.86 14.68 12.07
N VAL A 92 2.96 15.74 12.87
CA VAL A 92 4.25 16.42 13.15
C VAL A 92 5.20 15.52 13.94
N LEU A 93 4.70 14.75 14.91
CA LEU A 93 5.51 13.79 15.66
C LEU A 93 6.08 12.70 14.75
N TYR A 94 5.26 12.11 13.88
CA TYR A 94 5.71 11.09 12.94
C TYR A 94 6.69 11.65 11.90
N ALA A 95 6.39 12.81 11.31
CA ALA A 95 7.29 13.48 10.38
C ALA A 95 8.64 13.83 11.06
N GLY A 96 8.58 14.38 12.27
CA GLY A 96 9.76 14.68 13.08
C GLY A 96 10.58 13.44 13.40
N GLY A 97 9.93 12.32 13.75
CA GLY A 97 10.58 11.04 13.99
C GLY A 97 11.30 10.51 12.74
N VAL A 98 10.66 10.55 11.57
CA VAL A 98 11.28 10.14 10.29
C VAL A 98 12.49 11.02 9.96
N VAL A 99 12.40 12.33 10.17
CA VAL A 99 13.52 13.25 9.94
C VAL A 99 14.66 13.01 10.93
N LEU A 100 14.36 12.83 12.21
CA LEU A 100 15.37 12.56 13.24
C LEU A 100 16.12 11.25 12.94
N ILE A 101 15.38 10.18 12.64
CA ILE A 101 15.96 8.88 12.30
C ILE A 101 16.82 9.02 11.04
N SER A 102 16.31 9.63 9.97
CA SER A 102 17.08 9.80 8.74
C SER A 102 18.34 10.67 8.94
N ALA A 103 18.31 11.68 9.81
CA ALA A 103 19.48 12.49 10.17
C ALA A 103 20.54 11.70 10.96
N LEU A 104 20.13 10.79 11.86
CA LEU A 104 21.05 9.91 12.59
C LEU A 104 21.76 8.92 11.67
N PHE A 105 21.07 8.46 10.62
CA PHE A 105 21.61 7.53 9.62
C PHE A 105 22.31 8.21 8.43
N TRP A 106 22.47 9.54 8.45
CA TRP A 106 23.06 10.30 7.34
C TRP A 106 24.55 10.00 7.11
N GLY A 107 25.26 9.57 8.17
CA GLY A 107 26.70 9.28 8.12
C GLY A 107 27.01 8.00 7.34
N GLY A 108 27.24 8.10 6.03
CA GLY A 108 27.71 6.99 5.20
C GLY A 108 27.05 6.86 3.82
N TRP A 109 26.07 7.71 3.49
CA TRP A 109 25.33 7.64 2.21
C TRP A 109 26.08 8.35 1.07
N TYR A 110 27.35 8.00 0.86
CA TYR A 110 28.19 8.58 -0.20
C TYR A 110 28.19 7.77 -1.51
N GLU A 111 27.25 6.87 -1.71
CA GLU A 111 27.07 6.16 -2.98
C GLU A 111 25.87 6.77 -3.72
N SER A 112 26.13 7.90 -4.37
CA SER A 112 25.17 8.75 -5.09
C SER A 112 24.74 8.18 -6.45
N SER A 113 24.52 6.88 -6.52
CA SER A 113 24.00 6.25 -7.72
C SER A 113 23.01 5.19 -7.33
N TRP A 114 21.74 5.58 -7.40
CA TRP A 114 20.65 4.66 -7.67
C TRP A 114 20.91 3.96 -9.00
N VAL A 115 21.84 2.99 -8.98
CA VAL A 115 22.04 2.07 -10.08
C VAL A 115 20.89 1.08 -9.99
N LEU A 116 19.87 1.36 -10.79
CA LEU A 116 18.85 0.38 -11.11
C LEU A 116 19.53 -0.92 -11.52
N VAL A 117 19.26 -2.00 -10.79
CA VAL A 117 19.76 -3.35 -11.10
C VAL A 117 19.39 -3.76 -12.54
N ASP A 118 18.31 -3.17 -13.09
CA ASP A 118 17.86 -3.34 -14.48
C ASP A 118 18.89 -2.82 -15.52
N ASN A 119 19.76 -1.86 -15.17
CA ASN A 119 20.79 -1.34 -16.08
C ASN A 119 21.95 -2.33 -16.32
N PHE A 120 22.06 -3.41 -15.55
CA PHE A 120 23.07 -4.45 -15.78
C PHE A 120 22.57 -5.57 -16.70
N ASN A 121 21.30 -5.55 -17.09
CA ASN A 121 20.66 -6.64 -17.81
C ASN A 121 20.20 -6.22 -19.22
N GLU A 122 21.01 -5.41 -19.91
CA GLU A 122 20.77 -4.97 -21.29
C GLU A 122 20.61 -6.14 -22.29
N PHE A 123 20.99 -7.37 -21.90
CA PHE A 123 20.92 -8.58 -22.73
C PHE A 123 19.70 -9.48 -22.47
N SER A 124 18.81 -9.16 -21.52
CA SER A 124 17.61 -9.96 -21.28
C SER A 124 16.41 -9.42 -22.06
N VAL A 125 15.87 -10.22 -22.99
CA VAL A 125 14.63 -9.90 -23.74
C VAL A 125 13.40 -9.91 -22.81
N PHE A 126 13.46 -10.68 -21.72
CA PHE A 126 12.40 -10.75 -20.72
C PHE A 126 12.78 -10.01 -19.45
N ARG A 127 11.94 -9.04 -19.05
CA ARG A 127 12.05 -8.39 -17.75
C ARG A 127 11.77 -9.40 -16.64
N GLY A 128 12.55 -9.36 -15.56
CA GLY A 128 12.47 -10.35 -14.47
C GLY A 128 11.08 -10.51 -13.87
N ASP A 129 10.28 -9.44 -13.87
CA ASP A 129 8.88 -9.44 -13.39
C ASP A 129 8.00 -10.43 -14.18
N VAL A 130 8.08 -10.42 -15.52
CA VAL A 130 7.29 -11.31 -16.39
C VAL A 130 7.76 -12.77 -16.27
N GLY A 131 9.09 -12.98 -16.16
CA GLY A 131 9.65 -14.30 -15.90
C GLY A 131 9.20 -14.89 -14.56
N GLY A 132 9.15 -14.05 -13.51
CA GLY A 132 8.65 -14.43 -12.19
C GLY A 132 7.20 -14.92 -12.23
N VAL A 133 6.33 -14.21 -12.96
CA VAL A 133 4.92 -14.61 -13.15
C VAL A 133 4.80 -15.98 -13.83
N ALA A 134 5.60 -16.23 -14.87
CA ALA A 134 5.60 -17.52 -15.54
C ALA A 134 6.02 -18.67 -14.60
N LEU A 135 6.98 -18.43 -13.70
CA LEU A 135 7.42 -19.41 -12.71
C LEU A 135 6.36 -19.71 -11.64
N MET A 136 5.46 -18.76 -11.33
CA MET A 136 4.33 -19.02 -10.43
C MET A 136 3.40 -20.10 -10.99
N TYR A 137 3.19 -20.12 -12.31
CA TYR A 137 2.32 -21.10 -12.96
C TYR A 137 3.02 -22.44 -13.30
N SER A 138 4.35 -22.49 -13.25
CA SER A 138 5.11 -23.73 -13.45
C SER A 138 5.50 -24.38 -12.11
N SER A 139 6.67 -24.05 -11.57
CA SER A 139 7.17 -24.61 -10.31
C SER A 139 6.43 -24.09 -9.07
N GLY A 140 5.81 -22.90 -9.16
CA GLY A 140 5.10 -22.25 -8.05
C GLY A 140 3.66 -22.71 -7.84
N GLY A 141 3.15 -23.66 -8.63
CA GLY A 141 1.72 -24.03 -8.63
C GLY A 141 1.17 -24.44 -7.25
N TRP A 142 1.99 -25.08 -6.41
CA TRP A 142 1.62 -25.42 -5.04
C TRP A 142 1.26 -24.20 -4.18
N MET A 143 2.01 -23.10 -4.32
CA MET A 143 1.70 -21.85 -3.61
C MET A 143 0.37 -21.27 -4.09
N LEU A 144 0.05 -21.37 -5.39
CA LEU A 144 -1.22 -20.92 -5.93
C LEU A 144 -2.40 -21.71 -5.34
N ILE A 145 -2.29 -23.04 -5.24
CA ILE A 145 -3.33 -23.89 -4.65
C ILE A 145 -3.57 -23.52 -3.19
N ILE A 146 -2.50 -23.33 -2.41
CA ILE A 146 -2.61 -22.91 -1.00
C ILE A 146 -3.28 -21.53 -0.91
N SER A 147 -2.87 -20.57 -1.74
CA SER A 147 -3.46 -19.22 -1.72
C SER A 147 -4.95 -19.22 -2.09
N ALA A 148 -5.34 -20.00 -3.10
CA ALA A 148 -6.74 -20.15 -3.49
C ALA A 148 -7.56 -20.81 -2.38
N TRP A 149 -7.00 -21.82 -1.71
CA TRP A 149 -7.66 -22.48 -0.59
C TRP A 149 -7.88 -21.53 0.59
N VAL A 150 -6.87 -20.73 0.95
CA VAL A 150 -7.00 -19.72 2.01
C VAL A 150 -8.05 -18.68 1.63
N LEU A 151 -8.04 -18.15 0.41
CA LEU A 151 -9.07 -17.20 -0.05
C LEU A 151 -10.47 -17.79 -0.01
N PHE A 152 -10.64 -19.05 -0.42
CA PHE A 152 -11.92 -19.75 -0.35
C PHE A 152 -12.42 -19.93 1.09
N LEU A 153 -11.54 -20.29 2.03
CA LEU A 153 -11.88 -20.35 3.44
C LEU A 153 -12.23 -18.98 4.01
N THR A 154 -11.48 -17.91 3.66
CA THR A 154 -11.81 -16.55 4.10
C THR A 154 -13.19 -16.11 3.63
N LEU A 155 -13.60 -16.50 2.42
CA LEU A 155 -14.94 -16.22 1.90
C LEU A 155 -16.03 -16.87 2.77
N PHE A 156 -15.86 -18.14 3.17
CA PHE A 156 -16.80 -18.77 4.10
C PHE A 156 -16.83 -18.10 5.46
N VAL A 157 -15.66 -17.72 6.00
CA VAL A 157 -15.58 -16.99 7.27
C VAL A 157 -16.35 -15.68 7.18
N VAL A 158 -16.15 -14.88 6.13
CA VAL A 158 -16.87 -13.61 5.92
C VAL A 158 -18.37 -13.84 5.73
N LEU A 159 -18.79 -14.89 5.02
CA LEU A 159 -20.20 -15.24 4.85
C LEU A 159 -20.87 -15.62 6.17
N GLU A 160 -20.22 -16.42 7.02
CA GLU A 160 -20.76 -16.78 8.33
C GLU A 160 -20.79 -15.59 9.29
N LEU A 161 -19.75 -14.73 9.28
CA LEU A 161 -19.72 -13.49 10.07
C LEU A 161 -20.86 -12.54 9.68
N THR A 162 -21.11 -12.36 8.38
CA THR A 162 -22.17 -11.46 7.88
C THR A 162 -23.59 -12.06 8.02
N ARG A 163 -23.73 -13.39 8.03
CA ARG A 163 -25.01 -14.09 8.32
C ARG A 163 -25.54 -13.83 9.73
N GLY A 164 -24.67 -13.46 10.67
CA GLY A 164 -24.99 -13.17 12.07
C GLY A 164 -26.07 -12.09 12.30
N MET A 165 -26.34 -11.23 11.31
CA MET A 165 -27.45 -10.25 11.39
C MET A 165 -28.84 -10.91 11.42
N SER A 166 -28.96 -12.16 10.91
CA SER A 166 -30.23 -12.88 10.85
C SER A 166 -30.40 -13.94 11.96
N ARG A 167 -29.32 -14.60 12.40
CA ARG A 167 -29.28 -15.55 13.53
C ARG A 167 -27.88 -15.59 14.16
N GLY A 168 -27.73 -15.22 15.44
CA GLY A 168 -26.47 -15.30 16.19
C GLY A 168 -26.40 -14.38 17.42
N ALA A 169 -25.48 -14.66 18.35
CA ALA A 169 -25.28 -13.92 19.61
C ALA A 169 -24.60 -12.54 19.44
N LEU A 170 -24.14 -12.20 18.23
CA LEU A 170 -23.54 -10.91 17.86
C LEU A 170 -24.58 -9.97 17.25
N ARG A 171 -25.75 -9.85 17.87
CA ARG A 171 -26.62 -8.71 17.60
C ARG A 171 -25.95 -7.48 18.20
N ALA A 172 -25.49 -6.57 17.34
CA ALA A 172 -25.39 -5.17 17.72
C ALA A 172 -26.81 -4.69 18.07
N VAL A 173 -26.96 -4.14 19.27
CA VAL A 173 -28.12 -3.36 19.69
C VAL A 173 -28.30 -2.17 18.77
#